data_AF-K3VIA5-F1
#
_entry.id   AF-K3VIA5-F1
#
_cell.length_a   1.000
_cell.length_b   1.000
_cell.length_c   1.000
_cell.angle_alpha   90.00
_cell.angle_beta   90.00
_cell.angle_gamma   90.00
#
_symmetry.space_group_name_H-M   'P 1'
#
loop_
_entity.id
_entity.type
_entity.pdbx_description
1 polymer ?
#
loop_
_entity_poly.entity_id
_entity_poly.type
_entity_poly.pdbx_seq_one_letter_code
_entity_poly.pdbx_strand_id
1 'polypeptide(L)'
;MHATRFLLKRSVWKGPHLVPLPIVWPKSTSDKVPPVRTQARSATILPNFVGLKFEVHNGKDYHEVTITEDMVGHKLGEFAP
;
A
#
# COMPACT_ATOMS: atom_id res chain seq x y z
N MET A 1 -20.94 -4.27 0.11
CA MET A 1 -19.54 -3.83 0.07
C MET A 1 -18.67 -5.08 0.07
N HIS A 2 -18.01 -5.41 -1.04
CA HIS A 2 -17.17 -6.61 -1.09
C HIS A 2 -15.88 -6.32 -0.32
N ALA A 3 -15.78 -6.81 0.91
CA ALA A 3 -14.57 -6.73 1.69
C ALA A 3 -13.50 -7.60 1.00
N THR A 4 -12.65 -6.95 0.19
CA THR A 4 -11.44 -7.51 -0.45
C THR A 4 -11.67 -8.72 -1.37
N ARG A 5 -11.47 -8.53 -2.67
CA ARG A 5 -11.66 -9.57 -3.70
C ARG A 5 -10.69 -10.76 -3.60
N PHE A 6 -9.62 -10.63 -2.80
CA PHE A 6 -8.63 -11.67 -2.52
C PHE A 6 -8.57 -11.98 -1.02
N LEU A 7 -8.87 -13.23 -0.66
CA LEU A 7 -8.69 -13.76 0.70
C LEU A 7 -7.19 -13.88 1.00
N LEU A 8 -6.65 -12.88 1.70
CA LEU A 8 -5.30 -12.93 2.27
C LEU A 8 -5.18 -13.98 3.38
N LYS A 9 -3.94 -14.29 3.80
CA LYS A 9 -3.58 -15.20 4.90
C LYS A 9 -4.28 -14.94 6.27
N ARG A 10 -4.96 -13.80 6.45
CA ARG A 10 -5.62 -13.43 7.72
C ARG A 10 -7.13 -13.61 7.58
N SER A 11 -7.78 -14.19 8.60
CA SER A 11 -9.23 -14.35 8.59
C SER A 11 -9.96 -13.01 8.52
N VAL A 12 -11.05 -12.98 7.74
CA VAL A 12 -11.80 -11.77 7.36
C VAL A 12 -12.25 -10.94 8.57
N TRP A 13 -12.76 -11.59 9.62
CA TRP A 13 -13.28 -10.91 10.82
C TRP A 13 -12.22 -10.10 11.58
N LYS A 14 -10.92 -10.42 11.42
CA LYS A 14 -9.82 -9.68 12.04
C LYS A 14 -9.46 -8.39 11.28
N GLY A 15 -10.02 -8.20 10.09
CA GLY A 15 -9.71 -7.08 9.21
C GLY A 15 -8.34 -7.17 8.53
N PRO A 16 -8.01 -6.20 7.66
CA PRO A 16 -6.73 -6.17 6.96
C PRO A 16 -5.56 -5.93 7.92
N HIS A 17 -4.33 -6.19 7.47
CA HIS A 17 -3.13 -5.88 8.25
C HIS A 17 -2.74 -4.42 8.00
N LEU A 18 -3.04 -3.57 8.99
CA LEU A 18 -2.68 -2.14 9.00
C LEU A 18 -1.35 -1.96 9.73
N VAL A 19 -0.53 -1.07 9.19
CA VAL A 19 0.73 -0.61 9.79
C VAL A 19 0.70 0.92 9.77
N PRO A 20 1.18 1.60 10.82
CA PRO A 20 1.33 3.05 10.77
C PRO A 20 2.35 3.42 9.67
N LEU A 21 1.88 4.11 8.64
CA LEU A 21 2.69 4.63 7.54
C LEU A 21 2.62 6.17 7.56
N PRO A 22 3.73 6.88 7.32
CA PRO A 22 3.76 8.34 7.27
C PRO A 22 3.14 8.84 5.94
N ILE A 23 1.83 8.66 5.80
CA ILE A 23 1.08 9.04 4.59
C ILE A 23 0.72 10.51 4.67
N VAL A 24 1.16 11.27 3.67
CA VAL A 24 0.70 12.63 3.43
C VAL A 24 -0.37 12.58 2.37
N TRP A 25 -1.56 13.09 2.69
CA TRP A 25 -2.67 13.16 1.74
C TRP A 25 -2.52 14.42 0.87
N PRO A 26 -2.67 14.32 -0.46
CA PRO A 26 -2.75 15.51 -1.31
C PRO A 26 -3.96 16.34 -0.88
N LYS A 27 -3.77 17.65 -0.69
CA LYS A 27 -4.87 18.57 -0.38
C LYS A 27 -5.44 19.20 -1.66
N SER A 28 -4.60 19.35 -2.68
CA SER A 28 -4.96 19.85 -4.00
C SER A 28 -4.50 18.87 -5.10
N THR A 29 -5.12 18.97 -6.28
CA THR A 29 -4.77 18.14 -7.46
C THR A 29 -3.35 18.39 -7.97
N SER A 30 -2.76 19.56 -7.68
CA SER A 30 -1.40 19.91 -8.13
C SER A 30 -0.33 19.66 -7.07
N ASP A 31 -0.69 19.22 -5.87
CA ASP A 31 0.27 18.99 -4.79
C ASP A 31 1.12 17.76 -5.13
N LYS A 32 2.44 17.97 -5.25
CA LYS A 32 3.39 16.87 -5.37
C LYS A 32 3.52 16.18 -4.01
N VAL A 33 2.82 15.07 -3.84
CA VAL A 33 2.96 14.23 -2.64
C VAL A 33 4.30 13.48 -2.72
N PRO A 34 5.16 13.59 -1.70
CA PRO A 34 6.40 12.83 -1.67
C PRO A 34 6.10 11.32 -1.58
N PRO A 35 6.94 10.46 -2.18
CA PRO A 35 6.77 9.01 -2.07
C PRO A 35 6.90 8.55 -0.62
N VAL A 36 6.04 7.61 -0.22
CA VAL A 36 6.02 7.07 1.14
C VAL A 36 7.03 5.93 1.24
N ARG A 37 8.15 6.17 1.93
CA ARG A 37 9.16 5.15 2.25
C ARG A 37 8.64 4.18 3.30
N THR A 38 8.72 2.89 3.00
CA THR A 38 8.27 1.84 3.92
C THR A 38 9.11 0.57 3.85
N GLN A 39 9.35 -0.03 5.01
CA GLN A 39 9.91 -1.37 5.14
C GLN A 39 8.83 -2.43 5.40
N ALA A 40 7.57 -2.01 5.59
CA ALA A 40 6.47 -2.88 5.97
C ALA A 40 5.89 -3.63 4.76
N ARG A 41 6.61 -4.65 4.29
CA ARG A 41 6.21 -5.49 3.15
C ARG A 41 4.90 -6.26 3.37
N SER A 42 4.53 -6.53 4.62
CA SER A 42 3.29 -7.23 4.99
C SER A 42 2.04 -6.35 5.01
N ALA A 43 2.20 -5.02 4.86
CA ALA A 43 1.09 -4.08 4.86
C ALA A 43 0.15 -4.34 3.69
N THR A 44 -1.15 -4.25 3.97
CA THR A 44 -2.19 -4.45 2.96
C THR A 44 -2.40 -3.16 2.20
N ILE A 45 -2.59 -3.23 0.89
CA ILE A 45 -2.97 -2.07 0.08
C ILE A 45 -4.44 -1.75 0.34
N LEU A 46 -4.68 -0.56 0.90
CA LEU A 46 -6.03 -0.05 1.15
C LEU A 46 -6.54 0.73 -0.07
N PRO A 47 -7.87 0.83 -0.27
CA PRO A 47 -8.46 1.65 -1.34
C PRO A 47 -7.97 3.11 -1.31
N ASN A 48 -7.70 3.64 -0.12
CA ASN A 48 -7.26 5.03 0.01
C ASN A 48 -5.81 5.26 -0.47
N PHE A 49 -5.06 4.20 -0.79
CA PHE A 49 -3.67 4.33 -1.26
C PHE A 49 -3.56 4.45 -2.78
N VAL A 50 -4.67 4.30 -3.51
CA VAL A 50 -4.71 4.42 -4.96
C VAL A 50 -4.23 5.81 -5.38
N GLY A 51 -3.28 5.84 -6.32
CA GLY A 51 -2.67 7.08 -6.81
C GLY A 51 -1.50 7.62 -5.98
N LEU A 52 -1.22 7.03 -4.81
CA LEU A 52 -0.01 7.35 -4.05
C LEU A 52 1.20 6.55 -4.57
N LYS A 53 2.39 7.12 -4.38
CA LYS A 53 3.67 6.47 -4.66
C LYS A 53 4.27 5.93 -3.37
N PHE A 54 4.72 4.69 -3.41
CA PHE A 54 5.39 4.02 -2.30
C PHE A 54 6.80 3.62 -2.70
N GLU A 55 7.74 3.80 -1.78
CA GLU A 55 9.09 3.27 -1.88
C GLU A 55 9.19 2.08 -0.93
N VAL A 56 9.12 0.86 -1.47
CA VAL A 56 9.09 -0.39 -0.69
C VAL A 56 10.49 -0.99 -0.62
N HIS A 57 10.98 -1.23 0.59
CA HIS A 57 12.29 -1.83 0.80
C HIS A 57 12.29 -3.34 0.50
N ASN A 58 13.20 -3.83 -0.36
CA ASN A 58 13.37 -5.27 -0.61
C ASN A 58 14.47 -5.92 0.26
N GLY A 59 15.21 -5.14 1.05
CA GLY A 59 16.32 -5.64 1.88
C GLY A 59 17.66 -5.00 1.55
N LYS A 60 17.76 -4.37 0.39
CA LYS A 60 18.94 -3.63 -0.08
C LYS A 60 18.54 -2.23 -0.55
N ASP A 61 17.65 -2.18 -1.53
CA ASP A 61 17.20 -0.95 -2.18
C ASP A 61 15.70 -0.71 -1.95
N TYR A 62 15.26 0.53 -2.20
CA TYR A 62 13.87 0.93 -2.19
C TYR A 62 13.31 0.95 -3.61
N HIS A 63 12.29 0.15 -3.86
CA HIS A 63 11.61 0.10 -5.15
C HIS A 63 10.39 1.02 -5.15
N GLU A 64 10.34 1.93 -6.13
CA GLU A 64 9.20 2.80 -6.35
C GLU A 64 8.04 2.04 -7.00
N VAL A 65 6.89 2.04 -6.34
CA VAL A 65 5.65 1.41 -6.78
C VAL A 65 4.55 2.46 -6.77
N THR A 66 3.87 2.64 -7.90
CA THR A 66 2.67 3.48 -7.99
C THR A 66 1.44 2.57 -7.91
N ILE A 67 0.54 2.84 -6.96
CA ILE A 67 -0.58 1.95 -6.66
C ILE A 67 -1.76 2.22 -7.59
N THR A 68 -2.24 1.16 -8.26
CA THR A 68 -3.46 1.15 -9.06
C THR A 68 -4.62 0.48 -8.31
N GLU A 69 -5.86 0.64 -8.81
CA GLU A 69 -7.06 0.07 -8.19
C GLU A 69 -7.04 -1.46 -8.12
N ASP A 70 -6.44 -2.12 -9.11
CA ASP A 70 -6.35 -3.58 -9.17
C ASP A 70 -5.42 -4.16 -8.08
N MET A 71 -4.53 -3.34 -7.50
CA MET A 71 -3.62 -3.76 -6.43
C MET A 71 -4.30 -3.78 -5.05
N VAL A 72 -5.53 -3.28 -4.93
CA VAL A 72 -6.24 -3.19 -3.64
C VAL A 72 -6.52 -4.58 -3.08
N GLY A 73 -6.06 -4.81 -1.85
CA GLY A 73 -6.15 -6.11 -1.18
C GLY A 73 -4.89 -6.98 -1.27
N HIS A 74 -3.91 -6.61 -2.11
CA HIS A 74 -2.60 -7.26 -2.14
C HIS A 74 -1.66 -6.73 -1.05
N LYS A 75 -0.49 -7.39 -0.89
CA LYS A 75 0.58 -6.91 0.00
C LYS A 75 1.57 -6.04 -0.75
N LEU A 76 2.07 -4.99 -0.10
CA LEU A 76 3.10 -4.11 -0.68
C LEU A 76 4.35 -4.89 -1.12
N GLY A 77 4.72 -5.93 -0.37
CA GLY A 77 5.87 -6.76 -0.67
C GLY A 77 5.76 -7.60 -1.95
N GLU A 78 4.56 -7.80 -2.51
CA GLU A 78 4.35 -8.54 -3.77
C GLU A 78 4.87 -7.74 -4.98
N PHE A 79 4.94 -6.41 -4.86
CA PHE A 79 5.34 -5.51 -5.94
C PHE A 79 6.79 -5.03 -5.84
N ALA A 80 7.53 -5.53 -4.84
CA ALA A 80 8.95 -5.24 -4.64
C ALA A 80 9.72 -6.57 -4.63
N PRO A 81 10.20 -7.02 -5.82
CA PRO A 81 10.97 -8.25 -5.97
C PRO A 81 12.37 -8.10 -5.41
#